data_AF-A0A239ZWJ2-F1
#
_entry.id   AF-A0A239ZWJ2-F1
#
_cell.length_a   1.000
_cell.length_b   1.000
_cell.length_c   1.000
_cell.angle_alpha   90.00
_cell.angle_beta   90.00
_cell.angle_gamma   90.00
#
_symmetry.space_group_name_H-M   'P 1'
#
loop_
_entity.id
_entity.type
_entity.pdbx_description
1 polymer ?
#
loop_
_entity_poly.entity_id
_entity_poly.type
_entity_poly.pdbx_seq_one_letter_code
_entity_poly.pdbx_strand_id
1 'polypeptide(L)'
;MNKQKLRYAMLKEINKGKIRITAEDFDIEQDDFTEQAFFLKREGYITGYSKGDNLIWFDKGITWITESGEKYLRDNSALGKSYNLAKEIRDWIK
;
A
#
# COMPACT_ATOMS: atom_id res chain seq x y z
N MET A 1 -2.15 13.25 7.27
CA MET A 1 -2.05 12.01 6.49
C MET A 1 -2.82 10.89 7.17
N ASN A 2 -3.80 10.35 6.47
CA ASN A 2 -4.65 9.26 6.92
C ASN A 2 -3.99 7.89 6.63
N LYS A 3 -3.48 7.25 7.69
CA LYS A 3 -2.80 5.95 7.61
C LYS A 3 -3.69 4.83 7.04
N GLN A 4 -4.99 4.85 7.32
CA GLN A 4 -5.93 3.83 6.82
C GLN A 4 -6.08 3.92 5.30
N LYS A 5 -6.19 5.16 4.77
CA LYS A 5 -6.22 5.44 3.33
C LYS A 5 -4.93 5.03 2.63
N LEU A 6 -3.78 5.34 3.22
CA LEU A 6 -2.47 4.94 2.67
C LEU A 6 -2.36 3.41 2.57
N ARG A 7 -2.65 2.69 3.67
CA ARG A 7 -2.64 1.22 3.67
C ARG A 7 -3.60 0.62 2.64
N TYR A 8 -4.80 1.20 2.52
CA TYR A 8 -5.77 0.80 1.51
C TYR A 8 -5.21 0.96 0.09
N ALA A 9 -4.65 2.13 -0.22
CA ALA A 9 -4.10 2.42 -1.53
C ALA A 9 -2.90 1.51 -1.87
N MET A 10 -1.99 1.31 -0.91
CA MET A 10 -0.86 0.37 -1.02
C MET A 10 -1.33 -1.04 -1.38
N LEU A 11 -2.29 -1.59 -0.62
CA LEU A 11 -2.88 -2.90 -0.92
C LEU A 11 -3.61 -2.90 -2.27
N LYS A 12 -4.30 -1.81 -2.60
CA LYS A 12 -5.05 -1.72 -3.86
C LYS A 12 -4.12 -1.76 -5.08
N GLU A 13 -2.95 -1.13 -5.01
CA GLU A 13 -1.96 -1.16 -6.09
C GLU A 13 -1.34 -2.55 -6.27
N ILE A 14 -1.07 -3.28 -5.17
CA ILE A 14 -0.64 -4.69 -5.25
C ILE A 14 -1.75 -5.52 -5.92
N ASN A 15 -3.01 -5.33 -5.50
CA ASN A 15 -4.16 -6.07 -6.03
C ASN A 15 -4.43 -5.78 -7.52
N LYS A 16 -4.10 -4.57 -8.00
CA LYS A 16 -4.16 -4.21 -9.42
C LYS A 16 -3.05 -4.87 -10.24
N GLY A 17 -2.09 -5.53 -9.59
CA GLY A 17 -0.99 -6.23 -10.24
C GLY A 17 0.15 -5.31 -10.68
N LYS A 18 0.29 -4.13 -10.06
CA LYS A 18 1.42 -3.22 -10.34
C LYS A 18 2.75 -3.93 -10.02
N ILE A 19 3.73 -3.77 -10.92
CA ILE A 19 4.99 -4.53 -10.85
C ILE A 19 5.84 -4.10 -9.66
N ARG A 20 5.97 -2.78 -9.44
CA ARG A 20 6.72 -2.18 -8.34
C ARG A 20 5.92 -1.01 -7.77
N ILE A 21 5.90 -0.89 -6.44
CA ILE A 21 5.19 0.15 -5.69
C ILE A 21 6.15 0.79 -4.68
N THR A 22 6.36 2.10 -4.77
CA THR A 22 7.29 2.86 -3.92
C THR A 22 6.58 4.01 -3.19
N ALA A 23 7.28 4.70 -2.28
CA ALA A 23 6.77 5.90 -1.62
C ALA A 23 6.43 7.03 -2.62
N GLU A 24 7.24 7.18 -3.68
CA GLU A 24 7.05 8.18 -4.74
C GLU A 24 5.71 8.03 -5.46
N ASP A 25 5.20 6.80 -5.62
CA ASP A 25 3.90 6.54 -6.25
C ASP A 25 2.72 7.15 -5.47
N PHE A 26 2.90 7.41 -4.18
CA PHE A 26 1.92 8.05 -3.30
C PHE A 26 2.30 9.50 -3.01
N ASP A 27 3.48 9.93 -3.48
CA ASP A 27 4.04 11.26 -3.30
C ASP A 27 4.16 11.65 -1.81
N ILE A 28 4.67 10.69 -1.02
CA ILE A 28 4.88 10.75 0.43
C ILE A 28 6.35 10.45 0.78
N GLU A 29 6.72 10.72 2.04
CA GLU A 29 8.03 10.39 2.58
C GLU A 29 8.24 8.87 2.69
N GLN A 30 9.49 8.44 2.52
CA GLN A 30 9.86 7.02 2.61
C GLN A 30 9.56 6.42 3.99
N ASP A 31 9.72 7.19 5.06
CA ASP A 31 9.48 6.73 6.43
C ASP A 31 8.01 6.39 6.66
N ASP A 32 7.10 7.19 6.12
CA ASP A 32 5.67 6.94 6.21
C ASP A 32 5.27 5.67 5.46
N PHE A 33 5.82 5.49 4.25
CA PHE A 33 5.60 4.26 3.46
C PHE A 33 6.14 3.04 4.21
N THR A 34 7.34 3.16 4.78
CA THR A 34 8.03 2.11 5.54
C THR A 34 7.24 1.71 6.79
N GLU A 35 6.76 2.67 7.57
CA GLU A 35 5.92 2.41 8.74
C GLU A 35 4.67 1.60 8.35
N GLN A 36 4.00 1.98 7.26
CA GLN A 36 2.80 1.28 6.80
C GLN A 36 3.11 -0.09 6.21
N ALA A 37 4.24 -0.26 5.50
CA ALA A 37 4.69 -1.55 5.00
C ALA A 37 4.97 -2.55 6.15
N PHE A 38 5.64 -2.08 7.22
CA PHE A 38 5.86 -2.88 8.42
C PHE A 38 4.57 -3.25 9.11
N PHE A 39 3.63 -2.32 9.25
CA PHE A 39 2.31 -2.61 9.78
C PHE A 39 1.60 -3.70 8.95
N LEU A 40 1.54 -3.52 7.63
CA LEU A 40 0.86 -4.46 6.73
C LEU A 40 1.46 -5.87 6.83
N LYS A 41 2.79 -5.97 6.92
CA LYS A 41 3.47 -7.25 7.07
C LYS A 41 3.26 -7.87 8.45
N ARG A 42 3.37 -7.07 9.52
CA ARG A 42 3.23 -7.55 10.91
C ARG A 42 1.82 -8.07 11.18
N GLU A 43 0.79 -7.36 10.72
CA GLU A 43 -0.62 -7.77 10.87
C GLU A 43 -1.02 -8.85 9.84
N GLY A 44 -0.09 -9.30 9.01
CA GLY A 44 -0.30 -10.40 8.08
C GLY A 44 -1.19 -10.06 6.88
N TYR A 45 -1.36 -8.78 6.52
CA TYR A 45 -2.08 -8.36 5.31
C TYR A 45 -1.29 -8.59 4.01
N ILE A 46 0.04 -8.64 4.12
CA ILE A 46 0.95 -8.98 3.02
C ILE A 46 1.97 -10.03 3.46
N THR A 47 2.48 -10.81 2.50
CA THR A 47 3.46 -11.87 2.75
C THR A 47 4.88 -11.36 2.94
N GLY A 48 5.24 -10.19 2.41
CA GLY A 48 6.61 -9.68 2.43
C GLY A 48 6.72 -8.33 1.75
N TYR A 49 7.94 -7.81 1.70
CA TYR A 49 8.31 -6.60 0.96
C TYR A 49 9.79 -6.68 0.58
N SER A 50 10.18 -5.92 -0.43
CA SER A 50 11.58 -5.76 -0.80
C SER A 50 12.22 -4.67 0.06
N LYS A 51 13.51 -4.81 0.34
CA LYS A 51 14.29 -3.81 1.09
C LYS A 51 15.66 -3.59 0.45
N GLY A 52 16.11 -2.34 0.47
CA GLY A 52 17.48 -1.90 0.20
C GLY A 52 17.96 -1.02 1.36
N ASP A 53 19.10 -0.35 1.21
CA ASP A 53 19.80 0.38 2.29
C ASP A 53 18.86 1.08 3.27
N ASN A 54 18.10 2.07 2.78
CA ASN A 54 17.11 2.81 3.56
C ASN A 54 15.74 2.89 2.87
N LEU A 55 15.45 1.94 1.97
CA LEU A 55 14.25 1.95 1.14
C LEU A 55 13.47 0.65 1.28
N ILE A 56 12.15 0.77 1.31
CA ILE A 56 11.18 -0.32 1.20
C ILE A 56 10.28 -0.06 0.01
N TRP A 57 9.99 -1.12 -0.74
CA TRP A 57 9.04 -1.11 -1.84
C TRP A 57 8.37 -2.49 -1.96
N PHE A 58 7.28 -2.56 -2.71
CA PHE A 58 6.63 -3.82 -3.03
C PHE A 58 6.93 -4.22 -4.46
N ASP A 59 7.33 -5.48 -4.65
CA ASP A 59 7.54 -6.07 -5.97
C ASP A 59 6.58 -7.24 -6.18
N LYS A 60 6.04 -7.33 -7.40
CA LYS A 60 5.34 -8.52 -7.86
C LYS A 60 6.29 -9.73 -7.76
N GLY A 61 5.80 -10.82 -7.17
CA GLY A 61 6.61 -12.02 -6.91
C GLY A 61 7.16 -12.11 -5.50
N ILE A 62 7.33 -10.97 -4.81
CA ILE A 62 7.82 -10.91 -3.42
C ILE A 62 6.68 -10.54 -2.46
N THR A 63 5.89 -9.54 -2.85
CA THR A 63 4.78 -9.03 -2.06
C THR A 63 3.47 -9.59 -2.59
N TRP A 64 2.82 -10.44 -1.79
CA TRP A 64 1.50 -10.98 -2.07
C TRP A 64 0.52 -10.51 -1.02
N ILE A 65 -0.70 -10.19 -1.45
CA ILE A 65 -1.81 -9.94 -0.53
C ILE A 65 -2.26 -11.29 0.04
N THR A 66 -2.49 -11.32 1.35
CA THR A 66 -3.06 -12.48 2.03
C THR A 66 -4.59 -12.41 2.04
N GLU A 67 -5.26 -13.49 2.45
CA GLU A 67 -6.72 -13.47 2.64
C GLU A 67 -7.19 -12.33 3.55
N SER A 68 -6.46 -12.03 4.64
CA SER A 68 -6.80 -10.92 5.53
C SER A 68 -6.63 -9.56 4.84
N GLY A 69 -5.62 -9.41 3.97
CA GLY A 69 -5.43 -8.21 3.16
C GLY A 69 -6.54 -8.01 2.13
N GLU A 70 -7.01 -9.09 1.49
CA GLU A 70 -8.17 -9.02 0.60
C GLU A 70 -9.44 -8.66 1.38
N LYS A 71 -9.63 -9.25 2.57
CA LYS A 71 -10.75 -8.91 3.45
C LYS A 71 -10.72 -7.42 3.82
N TYR A 72 -9.55 -6.90 4.18
CA TYR A 72 -9.37 -5.48 4.46
C TYR A 72 -9.80 -4.61 3.27
N LEU A 73 -9.42 -4.98 2.04
CA LEU A 73 -9.84 -4.26 0.83
C LEU A 73 -11.36 -4.30 0.61
N ARG A 74 -12.01 -5.43 0.89
CA ARG A 74 -13.48 -5.57 0.77
C ARG A 74 -14.21 -4.74 1.82
N ASP A 75 -13.82 -4.87 3.08
CA ASP A 75 -14.42 -4.16 4.22
C ASP A 75 -14.30 -2.63 4.05
N ASN A 76 -13.22 -2.17 3.41
CA ASN A 76 -12.96 -0.75 3.16
C ASN A 76 -13.26 -0.33 1.71
N SER A 77 -14.07 -1.09 0.98
CA SER A 77 -14.36 -0.85 -0.45
C SER A 77 -14.94 0.54 -0.76
N ALA A 78 -15.56 1.21 0.22
CA ALA A 78 -16.01 2.59 0.11
C ALA A 78 -14.85 3.57 -0.18
N LEU A 79 -13.67 3.35 0.42
CA LEU A 79 -12.45 4.12 0.12
C LEU A 79 -12.07 3.97 -1.36
N GLY A 80 -12.24 2.76 -1.90
CA GLY A 80 -12.00 2.42 -3.29
C GLY A 80 -12.86 3.19 -4.29
N LYS A 81 -14.06 3.64 -3.91
CA LYS A 81 -14.93 4.44 -4.79
C LYS A 81 -14.38 5.84 -5.02
N SER A 82 -13.76 6.42 -4.00
CA SER A 82 -13.08 7.73 -4.07
C SER A 82 -11.63 7.65 -4.54
N TYR A 83 -11.06 6.45 -4.56
CA TYR A 83 -9.69 6.19 -4.98
C TYR A 83 -9.64 5.95 -6.50
N ASN A 84 -9.40 7.01 -7.28
CA ASN A 84 -9.13 6.93 -8.70
C ASN A 84 -7.98 7.88 -9.05
N LEU A 85 -7.06 7.43 -9.91
CA LEU A 85 -5.86 8.14 -10.39
C LEU A 85 -4.68 8.29 -9.41
N ALA A 86 -3.48 7.97 -9.91
CA ALA A 86 -2.21 8.19 -9.21
C ALA A 86 -1.90 9.69 -8.97
N LYS A 87 -2.43 10.60 -9.79
CA LYS A 87 -2.13 12.04 -9.68
C LYS A 87 -2.81 12.76 -8.51
N GLU A 88 -3.88 12.20 -7.94
CA GLU A 88 -4.64 12.81 -6.83
C GLU A 88 -4.47 12.06 -5.52
N ILE A 89 -3.65 11.00 -5.52
CA ILE A 89 -3.49 10.08 -4.41
C ILE A 89 -3.00 10.81 -3.15
N ARG A 90 -2.08 11.77 -3.29
CA ARG A 90 -1.52 12.52 -2.16
C ARG A 90 -2.61 13.27 -1.40
N ASP A 91 -3.42 14.05 -2.11
CA ASP A 91 -4.47 14.86 -1.48
C ASP A 91 -5.61 14.01 -0.97
N TRP A 92 -5.88 12.86 -1.62
CA TRP A 92 -6.82 11.89 -1.09
C TRP A 92 -6.34 11.25 0.21
N ILE A 93 -5.04 10.93 0.35
CA ILE A 93 -4.46 10.31 1.55
C ILE A 93 -4.28 11.33 2.69
N LYS A 94 -4.06 12.62 2.41
CA LYS A 94 -3.89 13.65 3.45
C LYS A 94 -5.01 13.62 4.50
#